data_AF-A0A7C6UJG4-F1
#
_entry.id   AF-A0A7C6UJG4-F1
#
_cell.length_a   1.000
_cell.length_b   1.000
_cell.length_c   1.000
_cell.angle_alpha   90.00
_cell.angle_beta   90.00
_cell.angle_gamma   90.00
#
_symmetry.space_group_name_H-M   'P 1'
#
loop_
_entity.id
_entity.type
_entity.pdbx_description
1 polymer ?
#
loop_
_entity_poly.entity_id
_entity_poly.type
_entity_poly.pdbx_seq_one_letter_code
_entity_poly.pdbx_strand_id
1 'polypeptide(L)'
;MFLEAALYALSGFFMKFSDDAMDLKNNHILGVVSGIVCVVGIGYLAVNFSDAATIFLAILLGTILSVKVDKLGHMTTLIIFVVILFIWGIPTIGIITLALCTMAAWLDEVGNDRKSFKKIKVVETFFKHRCAMKIMVFILCLLGCLQLTNTVNGLYFFQPITFIYFILFDLAYELAGLKFDSIYDGLQGIDRVFR
;
A
#
# COMPACT_ATOMS: atom_id res chain seq x y z
N MET A 1 -5.52 -17.31 5.60
CA MET A 1 -5.87 -16.37 6.69
C MET A 1 -4.66 -15.85 7.46
N PHE A 2 -3.96 -16.64 8.30
CA PHE A 2 -2.82 -16.11 9.08
C PHE A 2 -1.65 -15.63 8.21
N LEU A 3 -1.30 -16.39 7.17
CA LEU A 3 -0.24 -16.01 6.23
C LEU A 3 -0.59 -14.71 5.48
N GLU A 4 -1.83 -14.55 5.02
CA GLU A 4 -2.30 -13.32 4.37
C GLU A 4 -2.16 -12.11 5.30
N ALA A 5 -2.66 -12.22 6.53
CA ALA A 5 -2.58 -11.14 7.51
C ALA A 5 -1.12 -10.76 7.79
N ALA A 6 -0.24 -11.75 7.96
CA ALA A 6 1.19 -11.52 8.14
C ALA A 6 1.82 -10.82 6.92
N LEU A 7 1.48 -11.26 5.71
CA LEU A 7 2.00 -10.64 4.48
C LEU A 7 1.48 -9.20 4.29
N TYR A 8 0.22 -8.92 4.61
CA TYR A 8 -0.30 -7.55 4.61
C TYR A 8 0.44 -6.67 5.62
N ALA A 9 0.60 -7.11 6.87
CA ALA A 9 1.38 -6.40 7.89
C ALA A 9 2.83 -6.14 7.45
N LEU A 10 3.52 -7.18 7.00
CA LEU A 10 4.92 -7.10 6.59
C LEU A 10 5.08 -6.17 5.38
N SER A 11 4.17 -6.25 4.41
CA SER A 11 4.18 -5.37 3.23
C SER A 11 4.04 -3.91 3.64
N GLY A 12 3.11 -3.59 4.55
CA GLY A 12 2.94 -2.23 5.05
C GLY A 12 4.18 -1.73 5.79
N PHE A 13 4.72 -2.55 6.68
CA PHE A 13 5.93 -2.22 7.44
C PHE A 13 7.13 -1.95 6.51
N PHE A 14 7.44 -2.89 5.61
CA PHE A 14 8.60 -2.78 4.73
C PHE A 14 8.44 -1.70 3.66
N MET A 15 7.21 -1.40 3.24
CA MET A 15 6.94 -0.27 2.35
C MET A 15 7.39 1.05 3.00
N LYS A 16 6.92 1.33 4.23
CA LYS A 16 7.31 2.57 4.93
C LYS A 16 8.79 2.59 5.29
N PHE A 17 9.32 1.46 5.76
CA PHE A 17 10.72 1.35 6.12
C PHE A 17 11.64 1.59 4.91
N SER A 18 11.28 1.04 3.75
CA SER A 18 12.00 1.26 2.48
C SER A 18 12.04 2.74 2.12
N ASP A 19 10.88 3.39 2.13
CA ASP A 19 10.77 4.80 1.77
C ASP A 19 11.56 5.69 2.74
N ASP A 20 11.42 5.50 4.05
CA ASP A 20 12.10 6.31 5.05
C ASP A 20 13.64 6.04 5.08
N ALA A 21 14.08 4.80 4.80
CA ALA A 21 15.50 4.48 4.69
C ALA A 21 16.17 5.21 3.52
N MET A 22 15.47 5.32 2.38
CA MET A 22 15.97 6.08 1.23
C MET A 22 15.85 7.59 1.44
N ASP A 23 14.73 8.06 1.98
CA ASP A 23 14.42 9.49 2.05
C ASP A 23 15.08 10.21 3.22
N LEU A 24 15.15 9.59 4.40
CA LEU A 24 15.67 10.23 5.62
C LEU A 24 17.14 9.93 5.85
N LYS A 25 17.59 8.71 5.55
CA LYS A 25 18.96 8.25 5.84
C LYS A 25 19.82 8.09 4.60
N ASN A 26 19.27 8.31 3.40
CA ASN A 26 19.94 8.13 2.11
C ASN A 26 20.61 6.74 1.96
N ASN A 27 20.06 5.72 2.63
CA ASN A 27 20.59 4.37 2.62
C ASN A 27 19.91 3.55 1.54
N HIS A 28 20.45 3.62 0.33
CA HIS A 28 19.92 2.93 -0.83
C HIS A 28 19.94 1.41 -0.69
N ILE A 29 20.90 0.83 0.03
CA ILE A 29 21.01 -0.64 0.17
C ILE A 29 19.86 -1.15 1.03
N LEU A 30 19.71 -0.63 2.25
CA LEU A 30 18.63 -1.07 3.14
C LEU A 30 17.26 -0.78 2.54
N GLY A 31 17.09 0.39 1.91
CA GLY A 31 15.86 0.74 1.22
C GLY A 31 15.50 -0.29 0.14
N VAL A 32 16.42 -0.60 -0.78
CA VAL A 32 16.14 -1.53 -1.89
C VAL A 32 15.86 -2.94 -1.36
N VAL A 33 16.62 -3.42 -0.38
CA VAL A 33 16.39 -4.75 0.21
C VAL A 33 15.00 -4.83 0.84
N SER A 34 14.61 -3.84 1.65
CA SER A 34 13.25 -3.80 2.22
C SER A 34 12.16 -3.65 1.16
N GLY A 35 12.43 -2.87 0.11
CA GLY A 35 11.50 -2.67 -1.00
C GLY A 35 11.26 -3.98 -1.77
N ILE A 36 12.29 -4.78 -2.00
CA ILE A 36 12.17 -6.10 -2.63
C ILE A 36 11.34 -7.03 -1.76
N VAL A 37 11.61 -7.11 -0.45
CA VAL A 37 10.85 -7.95 0.49
C VAL A 37 9.37 -7.55 0.50
N CYS A 38 9.09 -6.25 0.50
CA CYS A 38 7.74 -5.70 0.39
C CYS A 38 7.06 -6.15 -0.90
N VAL A 39 7.69 -5.92 -2.06
CA VAL A 39 7.10 -6.21 -3.37
C VAL A 39 6.88 -7.70 -3.59
N VAL A 40 7.73 -8.58 -3.05
CA VAL A 40 7.50 -10.03 -3.09
C VAL A 40 6.26 -10.41 -2.29
N GLY A 41 6.07 -9.83 -1.11
CA GLY A 41 4.87 -10.05 -0.29
C GLY A 41 3.60 -9.54 -0.96
N ILE A 42 3.62 -8.31 -1.46
CA ILE A 42 2.52 -7.71 -2.22
C ILE A 42 2.24 -8.51 -3.50
N GLY A 43 3.28 -8.93 -4.22
CA GLY A 43 3.18 -9.72 -5.44
C GLY A 43 2.48 -11.06 -5.20
N TYR A 44 2.88 -11.79 -4.16
CA TYR A 44 2.18 -13.01 -3.75
C TYR A 44 0.70 -12.75 -3.45
N LEU A 45 0.39 -11.69 -2.69
CA LEU A 45 -1.00 -11.35 -2.37
C LEU A 45 -1.81 -10.98 -3.63
N ALA A 46 -1.22 -10.19 -4.53
CA ALA A 46 -1.87 -9.72 -5.75
C ALA A 46 -2.10 -10.83 -6.79
N VAL A 47 -1.28 -11.88 -6.81
CA VAL A 47 -1.50 -13.02 -7.72
C VAL A 47 -2.60 -13.94 -7.18
N ASN A 48 -2.63 -14.16 -5.85
CA ASN A 48 -3.52 -15.15 -5.25
C ASN A 48 -4.92 -14.59 -4.89
N PHE A 49 -5.04 -13.28 -4.67
CA PHE A 49 -6.29 -12.67 -4.19
C PHE A 49 -6.69 -11.46 -5.05
N SER A 50 -7.89 -11.52 -5.65
CA SER A 50 -8.44 -10.44 -6.48
C SER A 50 -8.56 -9.11 -5.73
N ASP A 51 -8.97 -9.17 -4.47
CA ASP A 51 -9.16 -7.98 -3.62
C ASP A 51 -7.82 -7.28 -3.36
N ALA A 52 -6.79 -8.06 -3.01
CA ALA A 52 -5.43 -7.57 -2.81
C ALA A 52 -4.87 -6.98 -4.09
N ALA A 53 -5.03 -7.68 -5.22
CA ALA A 53 -4.61 -7.21 -6.53
C ALA A 53 -5.22 -5.85 -6.85
N THR A 54 -6.53 -5.71 -6.62
CA THR A 54 -7.27 -4.46 -6.88
C THR A 54 -6.76 -3.33 -6.01
N ILE A 55 -6.58 -3.56 -4.70
CA ILE A 55 -6.12 -2.54 -3.75
C ILE A 55 -4.69 -2.09 -4.07
N PHE A 56 -3.76 -3.04 -4.23
CA PHE A 56 -2.35 -2.70 -4.46
C PHE A 56 -2.12 -2.09 -5.83
N LEU A 57 -2.81 -2.58 -6.87
CA LEU A 57 -2.77 -1.97 -8.19
C LEU A 57 -3.40 -0.57 -8.19
N ALA A 58 -4.50 -0.37 -7.45
CA ALA A 58 -5.10 0.95 -7.28
C ALA A 58 -4.18 1.94 -6.57
N ILE A 59 -3.49 1.50 -5.51
CA ILE A 59 -2.49 2.31 -4.81
C ILE A 59 -1.36 2.69 -5.77
N LEU A 60 -0.84 1.72 -6.53
CA LEU A 60 0.20 1.95 -7.52
C LEU A 60 -0.24 2.97 -8.57
N LEU A 61 -1.39 2.76 -9.22
CA LEU A 61 -1.93 3.67 -10.22
C LEU A 61 -2.21 5.07 -9.63
N GLY A 62 -2.75 5.14 -8.40
CA GLY A 62 -2.99 6.40 -7.71
C GLY A 62 -1.71 7.18 -7.46
N THR A 63 -0.63 6.51 -7.05
CA THR A 63 0.69 7.16 -6.86
C THR A 63 1.33 7.62 -8.17
N ILE A 64 1.18 6.87 -9.26
CA ILE A 64 1.63 7.26 -10.61
C ILE A 64 0.88 8.51 -11.08
N LEU A 65 -0.45 8.53 -10.94
CA LEU A 65 -1.31 9.66 -11.34
C LEU A 65 -1.02 10.94 -10.54
N SER A 66 -0.51 10.80 -9.31
CA SER A 66 -0.11 11.93 -8.47
C SER A 66 1.28 12.48 -8.82
N VAL A 67 1.96 11.91 -9.82
CA VAL A 67 3.29 12.35 -10.29
C VAL A 67 4.32 12.41 -9.15
N LYS A 68 4.15 11.53 -8.15
CA LYS A 68 5.06 11.43 -7.00
C LYS A 68 6.18 10.40 -7.21
N VAL A 69 6.17 9.73 -8.35
CA VAL A 69 7.18 8.73 -8.76
C VAL A 69 8.41 9.45 -9.33
N ASP A 70 9.07 10.27 -8.49
CA ASP A 70 10.26 11.04 -8.90
C ASP A 70 11.57 10.43 -8.37
N LYS A 71 11.49 9.40 -7.51
CA LYS A 71 12.66 8.78 -6.87
C LYS A 71 12.90 7.36 -7.38
N LEU A 72 14.18 7.03 -7.61
CA LEU A 72 14.65 5.73 -8.11
C LEU A 72 14.10 4.53 -7.32
N GLY A 73 13.91 4.69 -6.01
CA GLY A 73 13.33 3.66 -5.14
C GLY A 73 11.90 3.29 -5.54
N HIS A 74 11.03 4.30 -5.74
CA HIS A 74 9.64 4.09 -6.16
C HIS A 74 9.55 3.48 -7.57
N MET A 75 10.44 3.87 -8.49
CA MET A 75 10.48 3.24 -9.81
C MET A 75 10.91 1.77 -9.74
N THR A 76 11.87 1.44 -8.89
CA THR A 76 12.38 0.07 -8.76
C THR A 76 11.30 -0.88 -8.23
N THR A 77 10.60 -0.49 -7.16
CA THR A 77 9.53 -1.31 -6.58
C THR A 77 8.33 -1.45 -7.52
N LEU A 78 7.99 -0.39 -8.26
CA LEU A 78 6.96 -0.41 -9.29
C LEU A 78 7.28 -1.38 -10.43
N ILE A 79 8.51 -1.34 -10.97
CA ILE A 79 8.93 -2.23 -12.05
C ILE A 79 8.85 -3.69 -11.61
N ILE A 80 9.38 -4.01 -10.42
CA ILE A 80 9.36 -5.38 -9.91
C ILE A 80 7.92 -5.87 -9.72
N PHE A 81 7.04 -5.02 -9.19
CA PHE A 81 5.64 -5.40 -9.00
C PHE A 81 4.93 -5.70 -10.33
N VAL A 82 5.13 -4.86 -11.35
CA VAL A 82 4.59 -5.07 -12.70
C VAL A 82 5.15 -6.35 -13.34
N VAL A 83 6.44 -6.63 -13.16
CA VAL A 83 7.07 -7.86 -13.67
C VAL A 83 6.47 -9.11 -13.01
N ILE A 84 6.22 -9.09 -11.70
CA ILE A 84 5.57 -10.21 -11.01
C ILE A 84 4.17 -10.46 -11.57
N LEU A 85 3.37 -9.40 -11.73
CA LEU A 85 2.04 -9.49 -12.31
C LEU A 85 2.05 -9.99 -13.76
N PHE A 86 3.07 -9.62 -14.53
CA PHE A 86 3.23 -10.06 -15.92
C PHE A 86 3.58 -11.54 -16.03
N ILE A 87 4.48 -12.04 -15.17
CA ILE A 87 4.93 -13.44 -15.19
C ILE A 87 3.85 -14.39 -14.65
N TRP A 88 3.20 -14.04 -13.55
CA TRP A 88 2.28 -14.93 -12.83
C TRP A 88 0.81 -14.71 -13.19
N GLY A 89 0.52 -13.62 -13.91
CA GLY A 89 -0.82 -13.23 -14.31
C GLY A 89 -1.54 -12.41 -13.24
N ILE A 90 -2.55 -11.68 -13.68
CA ILE A 90 -3.43 -10.87 -12.83
C ILE A 90 -4.72 -11.66 -12.63
N PRO A 91 -5.20 -11.85 -11.39
CA PRO A 91 -6.52 -12.45 -11.15
C PRO A 91 -7.63 -11.60 -11.78
N THR A 92 -8.86 -12.11 -11.83
CA THR A 92 -9.99 -11.33 -12.35
C THR A 92 -10.23 -10.09 -11.49
N ILE A 93 -9.97 -8.90 -12.04
CA ILE A 93 -10.17 -7.61 -11.37
C ILE A 93 -11.38 -6.90 -11.98
N GLY A 94 -12.19 -6.27 -11.12
CA GLY A 94 -13.21 -5.33 -11.56
C GLY A 94 -12.61 -4.02 -12.03
N ILE A 95 -12.70 -3.71 -13.33
CA ILE A 95 -12.17 -2.47 -13.89
C ILE A 95 -12.82 -1.25 -13.21
N ILE A 96 -14.13 -1.32 -12.91
CA ILE A 96 -14.84 -0.22 -12.24
C ILE A 96 -14.36 -0.10 -10.78
N THR A 97 -14.23 -1.24 -10.08
CA THR A 97 -13.72 -1.27 -8.70
C THR A 97 -12.29 -0.72 -8.62
N LEU A 98 -11.43 -1.11 -9.56
CA LEU A 98 -10.06 -0.62 -9.69
C LEU A 98 -10.05 0.88 -9.94
N ALA A 99 -10.89 1.39 -10.84
CA ALA A 99 -10.97 2.83 -11.12
C ALA A 99 -11.40 3.62 -9.88
N LEU A 100 -12.42 3.17 -9.14
CA LEU A 100 -12.87 3.81 -7.91
C LEU A 100 -11.78 3.81 -6.82
N CYS A 101 -11.11 2.68 -6.63
CA CYS A 101 -10.00 2.57 -5.69
C CYS A 101 -8.81 3.45 -6.11
N THR A 102 -8.51 3.52 -7.40
CA THR A 102 -7.42 4.35 -7.95
C THR A 102 -7.73 5.82 -7.74
N MET A 103 -8.97 6.25 -7.97
CA MET A 103 -9.41 7.61 -7.67
C MET A 103 -9.29 7.93 -6.18
N ALA A 104 -9.66 7.00 -5.30
CA ALA A 104 -9.52 7.18 -3.86
C ALA A 104 -8.04 7.31 -3.45
N ALA A 105 -7.16 6.44 -3.96
CA ALA A 105 -5.72 6.52 -3.70
C ALA A 105 -5.08 7.80 -4.25
N TRP A 106 -5.50 8.25 -5.43
CA TRP A 106 -5.07 9.52 -6.02
C TRP A 106 -5.53 10.72 -5.17
N LEU A 107 -6.79 10.71 -4.71
CA LEU A 107 -7.32 11.76 -3.84
C LEU A 107 -6.55 11.85 -2.51
N ASP A 108 -6.19 10.73 -1.91
CA ASP A 108 -5.37 10.71 -0.70
C ASP A 108 -4.01 11.39 -0.93
N GLU A 109 -3.36 11.09 -2.06
CA GLU A 109 -2.04 11.62 -2.38
C GLU A 109 -2.08 13.11 -2.74
N VAL A 110 -3.01 13.53 -3.60
CA VAL A 110 -3.22 14.95 -3.95
C VAL A 110 -3.69 15.77 -2.76
N GLY A 111 -4.52 15.19 -1.89
CA GLY A 111 -4.98 15.82 -0.66
C GLY A 111 -3.84 16.09 0.31
N ASN A 112 -2.90 15.14 0.44
CA ASN A 112 -1.72 15.26 1.30
C ASN A 112 -0.75 16.37 0.83
N ASP A 113 -0.59 16.56 -0.48
CA ASP A 113 0.37 17.53 -1.04
C ASP A 113 -0.16 18.98 -1.10
N ARG A 114 -1.47 19.20 -0.99
CA ARG A 114 -2.06 20.54 -1.04
C ARG A 114 -1.80 21.33 0.25
N LYS A 115 -0.94 22.35 0.16
CA LYS A 115 -0.65 23.31 1.25
C LYS A 115 -1.90 23.99 1.83
N SER A 116 -2.96 24.16 1.05
CA SER A 116 -4.23 24.73 1.53
C SER A 116 -4.92 23.87 2.59
N PHE A 117 -4.75 22.55 2.56
CA PHE A 117 -5.33 21.63 3.53
C PHE A 117 -4.52 21.50 4.82
N LYS A 118 -3.23 21.86 4.79
CA LYS A 118 -2.37 21.95 6.00
C LYS A 118 -2.81 23.03 6.99
N LYS A 119 -3.73 23.92 6.61
CA LYS A 119 -4.31 24.91 7.54
C LYS A 119 -5.30 24.29 8.52
N ILE A 120 -5.90 23.15 8.21
CA ILE A 120 -6.90 22.49 9.05
C ILE A 120 -6.31 21.14 9.49
N LYS A 121 -5.87 21.05 10.75
CA LYS A 121 -5.23 19.85 11.32
C LYS A 121 -6.03 18.56 11.07
N VAL A 122 -7.37 18.63 11.13
CA VAL A 122 -8.25 17.47 10.89
C VAL A 122 -8.14 16.97 9.45
N VAL A 123 -8.11 17.87 8.47
CA VAL A 123 -8.04 17.54 7.05
C VAL A 123 -6.64 17.06 6.67
N GLU A 124 -5.60 17.66 7.25
CA GLU A 124 -4.22 17.19 7.10
C GLU A 124 -4.05 15.77 7.64
N THR A 125 -4.52 15.49 8.86
CA THR A 125 -4.49 14.13 9.43
C THR A 125 -5.31 13.16 8.58
N PHE A 126 -6.46 13.58 8.05
CA PHE A 126 -7.30 12.72 7.21
C PHE A 126 -6.59 12.24 5.94
N PHE A 127 -5.96 13.14 5.18
CA PHE A 127 -5.26 12.77 3.96
C PHE A 127 -3.90 12.10 4.22
N LYS A 128 -3.23 12.45 5.33
CA LYS A 128 -1.95 11.83 5.72
C LYS A 128 -2.09 10.34 6.05
N HIS A 129 -3.24 9.92 6.56
CA HIS A 129 -3.52 8.54 6.96
C HIS A 129 -4.33 7.74 5.92
N ARG A 130 -4.28 8.15 4.64
CA ARG A 130 -4.88 7.45 3.50
C ARG A 130 -6.36 7.08 3.74
N CYS A 131 -7.12 8.02 4.31
CA CYS A 131 -8.48 7.78 4.76
C CYS A 131 -9.47 7.58 3.60
N ALA A 132 -9.26 8.19 2.43
CA ALA A 132 -10.15 8.00 1.29
C ALA A 132 -10.11 6.54 0.81
N MET A 133 -8.93 5.94 0.73
CA MET A 133 -8.77 4.53 0.38
C MET A 133 -9.41 3.61 1.42
N LYS A 134 -9.24 3.89 2.72
CA LYS A 134 -9.90 3.12 3.80
C LYS A 134 -11.42 3.15 3.68
N ILE A 135 -12.00 4.33 3.42
CA ILE A 135 -13.45 4.49 3.25
C ILE A 135 -13.93 3.73 2.00
N MET A 136 -13.20 3.82 0.88
CA MET A 136 -13.57 3.11 -0.34
C MET A 136 -13.55 1.59 -0.14
N VAL A 137 -12.48 1.04 0.47
CA VAL A 137 -12.37 -0.38 0.80
C VAL A 137 -13.50 -0.80 1.76
N PHE A 138 -13.82 0.03 2.76
CA PHE A 138 -14.91 -0.23 3.70
C PHE A 138 -16.27 -0.30 3.01
N ILE A 139 -16.59 0.64 2.11
CA ILE A 139 -17.83 0.64 1.33
C ILE A 139 -17.92 -0.62 0.46
N LEU A 140 -16.83 -0.99 -0.23
CA LEU A 140 -16.79 -2.20 -1.06
C LEU A 140 -16.96 -3.48 -0.24
N CYS A 141 -16.42 -3.53 0.98
CA CYS A 141 -16.62 -4.63 1.91
C CYS A 141 -18.05 -4.69 2.47
N LEU A 142 -18.67 -3.54 2.79
CA LEU A 142 -20.06 -3.49 3.23
C LEU A 142 -21.02 -3.95 2.12
N LEU A 143 -20.80 -3.51 0.89
CA LEU A 143 -21.57 -3.95 -0.26
C LEU A 143 -21.35 -5.44 -0.56
N GLY A 144 -20.13 -5.95 -0.33
CA GLY A 144 -19.82 -7.38 -0.40
C GLY A 144 -20.54 -8.21 0.68
N CYS A 145 -20.66 -7.68 1.90
CA CYS A 145 -21.42 -8.30 2.99
C CYS A 145 -22.93 -8.31 2.72
N LEU A 146 -23.45 -7.23 2.14
CA LEU A 146 -24.87 -7.09 1.78
C LEU A 146 -25.25 -7.90 0.54
N GLN A 147 -24.27 -8.45 -0.19
CA GLN A 147 -24.41 -9.30 -1.37
C GLN A 147 -25.69 -9.00 -2.15
N LEU A 148 -25.86 -7.74 -2.54
CA LEU A 148 -26.93 -7.35 -3.44
C LEU A 148 -26.62 -8.05 -4.76
N THR A 149 -27.41 -9.06 -5.08
CA THR A 149 -27.28 -10.04 -6.18
C THR A 149 -27.28 -9.45 -7.59
N ASN A 150 -27.03 -8.15 -7.74
CA ASN A 150 -26.84 -7.49 -9.01
C ASN A 150 -25.35 -7.42 -9.30
N THR A 151 -24.83 -8.47 -9.95
CA THR A 151 -23.50 -8.45 -10.55
C THR A 151 -23.51 -7.44 -11.70
N VAL A 152 -23.24 -6.17 -11.38
CA VAL A 152 -22.99 -5.16 -12.41
C VAL A 152 -21.66 -5.53 -13.07
N ASN A 153 -21.68 -5.77 -14.38
CA ASN A 153 -20.47 -6.13 -15.13
C ASN A 153 -19.34 -5.12 -14.84
N GLY A 154 -18.20 -5.63 -14.37
CA GLY A 154 -17.01 -4.83 -14.06
C GLY A 154 -16.92 -4.32 -12.62
N LEU A 155 -17.93 -4.54 -11.77
CA LEU A 155 -17.91 -4.18 -10.35
C LEU A 155 -17.79 -5.46 -9.50
N TYR A 156 -16.64 -5.59 -8.84
CA TYR A 156 -16.37 -6.64 -7.86
C TYR A 156 -16.39 -6.04 -6.47
N PHE A 157 -17.13 -6.68 -5.57
CA PHE A 157 -17.16 -6.34 -4.15
C PHE A 157 -16.11 -7.15 -3.40
N PHE A 158 -15.58 -6.55 -2.33
CA PHE A 158 -14.52 -7.18 -1.53
C PHE A 158 -15.10 -8.06 -0.42
N GLN A 159 -14.33 -9.08 -0.04
CA GLN A 159 -14.64 -9.87 1.14
C GLN A 159 -14.51 -9.00 2.40
N PRO A 160 -15.40 -9.13 3.40
CA PRO A 160 -15.32 -8.34 4.63
C PRO A 160 -13.98 -8.46 5.36
N ILE A 161 -13.31 -9.61 5.25
CA ILE A 161 -12.00 -9.87 5.84
C ILE A 161 -10.89 -8.98 5.23
N THR A 162 -11.03 -8.57 3.97
CA THR A 162 -10.08 -7.71 3.26
C THR A 162 -9.93 -6.36 3.96
N PHE A 163 -10.99 -5.83 4.56
CA PHE A 163 -10.90 -4.59 5.34
C PHE A 163 -9.96 -4.75 6.55
N ILE A 164 -10.06 -5.88 7.26
CA ILE A 164 -9.19 -6.16 8.42
C ILE A 164 -7.72 -6.26 7.97
N TYR A 165 -7.46 -6.96 6.86
CA TYR A 165 -6.12 -7.05 6.30
C TYR A 165 -5.57 -5.70 5.85
N PHE A 166 -6.41 -4.85 5.25
CA PHE A 166 -6.01 -3.52 4.83
C PHE A 166 -5.68 -2.60 6.02
N ILE A 167 -6.49 -2.65 7.08
CA ILE A 167 -6.19 -1.93 8.34
C ILE A 167 -4.90 -2.43 8.97
N LEU A 168 -4.64 -3.74 8.92
CA LEU A 168 -3.40 -4.31 9.46
C LEU A 168 -2.17 -3.84 8.67
N PHE A 169 -2.26 -3.79 7.34
CA PHE A 169 -1.23 -3.21 6.48
C PHE A 169 -0.95 -1.76 6.85
N ASP A 170 -1.99 -0.95 7.01
CA ASP A 170 -1.87 0.48 7.28
C ASP A 170 -1.33 0.75 8.70
N LEU A 171 -1.77 -0.01 9.70
CA LEU A 171 -1.25 0.07 11.06
C LEU A 171 0.24 -0.29 11.10
N ALA A 172 0.64 -1.34 10.40
CA ALA A 172 2.05 -1.73 10.30
C ALA A 172 2.90 -0.67 9.59
N TYR A 173 2.35 -0.05 8.54
CA TYR A 173 2.95 1.07 7.82
C TYR A 173 3.16 2.28 8.75
N GLU A 174 2.15 2.68 9.53
CA GLU A 174 2.27 3.80 10.47
C GLU A 174 3.26 3.51 11.61
N LEU A 175 3.24 2.28 12.16
CA LEU A 175 4.18 1.86 13.19
C LEU A 175 5.63 1.92 12.71
N ALA A 176 5.89 1.48 11.48
CA ALA A 176 7.20 1.55 10.86
C ALA A 176 7.70 3.01 10.77
N GLY A 177 6.84 3.93 10.37
CA GLY A 177 7.18 5.36 10.29
C GLY A 177 7.42 6.00 11.66
N LEU A 178 6.58 5.71 12.66
CA LEU A 178 6.72 6.28 14.00
C LEU A 178 7.97 5.80 14.74
N LYS A 179 8.38 4.55 14.51
CA LYS A 179 9.55 3.93 15.18
C LYS A 179 10.76 3.82 14.25
N PHE A 180 10.75 4.50 13.12
CA PHE A 180 11.78 4.35 12.08
C PHE A 180 13.20 4.51 12.64
N ASP A 181 13.49 5.61 13.33
CA ASP A 181 14.84 5.87 13.88
C ASP A 181 15.28 4.77 14.86
N SER A 182 14.39 4.34 15.77
CA SER A 182 14.70 3.28 16.73
C SER A 182 14.98 1.93 16.06
N ILE A 183 14.25 1.60 14.99
CA ILE A 183 14.43 0.33 14.26
C ILE A 183 15.71 0.39 13.43
N TYR A 184 15.93 1.50 12.74
CA TYR A 184 17.09 1.72 11.89
C TYR A 184 18.39 1.71 12.69
N ASP A 185 18.43 2.41 13.83
CA ASP A 185 19.60 2.45 14.71
C ASP A 185 19.86 1.09 15.36
N GLY A 186 18.81 0.34 15.70
CA GLY A 186 18.92 -1.05 16.17
C GLY A 186 19.55 -1.97 15.12
N LEU A 187 19.13 -1.88 13.86
CA LEU A 187 19.70 -2.66 12.75
C LEU A 187 21.16 -2.30 12.49
N GLN A 188 21.51 -1.01 12.48
CA GLN A 188 22.91 -0.59 12.36
C GLN A 188 23.76 -1.00 13.56
N GLY A 189 23.19 -1.05 14.76
CA GLY A 189 23.85 -1.53 15.97
C GLY A 189 24.23 -3.00 15.87
N ILE A 190 23.35 -3.84 15.31
CA ILE A 190 23.64 -5.25 15.05
C ILE A 190 24.75 -5.38 14.00
N ASP A 191 24.69 -4.60 12.93
CA ASP A 191 25.70 -4.63 11.85
C ASP A 191 27.11 -4.20 12.33
N ARG A 192 27.20 -3.32 13.34
CA ARG A 192 28.47 -2.97 14.01
C ARG A 192 29.00 -4.03 14.96
N VAL A 193 28.15 -4.91 15.49
CA VAL A 193 28.57 -6.01 16.39
C VAL A 193 29.09 -7.21 15.61
N PHE A 194 28.63 -7.38 14.36
CA PHE A 194 29.05 -8.46 13.47
C PHE A 194 30.26 -8.10 12.57
N ARG A 195 30.78 -6.88 12.67
CA ARG A 195 31.97 -6.41 11.94
C ARG A 195 33.19 -6.35 12.85
#